data_AF-A0A8B3DLM9-F1
#
_entry.id   AF-A0A8B3DLM9-F1
#
_cell.length_a   1.000
_cell.length_b   1.000
_cell.length_c   1.000
_cell.angle_alpha   90.00
_cell.angle_beta   90.00
_cell.angle_gamma   90.00
#
_symmetry.space_group_name_H-M   'P 1'
#
loop_
_entity.id
_entity.type
_entity.pdbx_description
1 polymer ?
#
loop_
_entity_poly.entity_id
_entity_poly.type
_entity_poly.pdbx_seq_one_letter_code
_entity_poly.pdbx_strand_id
1 'polypeptide(L)'
;MYTRSVAIWLSALAIAPAWANSTSTTPSAEATAPTIKQGFFIDSPVTGLYYKTSSNLSGHTNKGAFQYRPGDVISFFLGNDDNGYLLTTMSSQEVLTPTMATTKPSRSINMTRLLLSLDSTPENRQEIVLINKVLSDPTFQAQLKRLDLNFLDDAKHQLNLDWVSVQEAVEHLNESQRYIEKNFASNEIIFEPRDVRFKNIIIKKKDWQGRACAFDIRYQHHPRYRPPIGEINFTITKESLIQHPSVGDYFQGCFLALNQSVTEEIVEPIEKFSEWESLVGCADSGCTRSDLNGFSLEDYDDEGDWKYRSVALNFDPSTQLLMEKVQGLGPNEHVKHHNRTEMLWFTYPDSVDSEIAYQGVWQQTQYLQDSMKQSCLLMRHNQVLRLPVDAVACPTDTSLYTQDVTNEYLDMWWVNNDQPSAELAQMNVMVRWSPTPAEINYTTWEYLPAGKSWEQGILYRYQQDISRNRDGSDRVETYSISEFVKVSEDV
;
A
#
# COMPACT_ATOMS: atom_id res chain seq x y z
N MET A 1 5.55 -4.73 24.38
CA MET A 1 4.37 -4.49 23.52
C MET A 1 4.68 -5.22 22.25
N TYR A 2 4.06 -6.39 22.07
CA TYR A 2 4.41 -7.34 21.02
C TYR A 2 3.23 -7.36 20.03
N THR A 3 3.42 -6.78 18.85
CA THR A 3 2.58 -7.08 17.69
C THR A 3 2.95 -8.50 17.25
N ARG A 4 2.04 -9.46 17.47
CA ARG A 4 2.17 -10.82 16.93
C ARG A 4 1.28 -10.89 15.69
N SER A 5 1.88 -10.90 14.50
CA SER A 5 1.16 -11.16 13.25
C SER A 5 0.52 -12.56 13.33
N VAL A 6 -0.72 -12.67 12.83
CA VAL A 6 -1.53 -13.89 12.83
C VAL A 6 -0.84 -15.02 12.06
N ALA A 7 -0.09 -15.90 12.74
CA ALA A 7 0.39 -17.17 12.18
C ALA A 7 0.74 -18.22 13.25
N ILE A 8 -0.14 -19.23 13.37
CA ILE A 8 0.05 -20.66 13.77
C ILE A 8 0.35 -20.98 15.26
N TRP A 9 -0.50 -21.78 15.93
CA TRP A 9 -0.21 -23.11 16.58
C TRP A 9 -1.42 -23.76 17.33
N LEU A 10 -1.75 -25.02 16.93
CA LEU A 10 -2.28 -26.23 17.63
C LEU A 10 -3.55 -26.31 18.55
N SER A 11 -4.46 -27.22 18.14
CA SER A 11 -5.18 -28.30 18.87
C SER A 11 -6.27 -28.06 19.96
N ALA A 12 -7.47 -28.57 19.61
CA ALA A 12 -8.46 -29.38 20.38
C ALA A 12 -9.48 -28.77 21.40
N LEU A 13 -10.78 -28.83 20.99
CA LEU A 13 -12.08 -29.07 21.70
C LEU A 13 -12.43 -28.20 22.95
N ALA A 14 -13.65 -27.70 23.22
CA ALA A 14 -15.02 -27.94 22.72
C ALA A 14 -16.07 -26.95 23.33
N ILE A 15 -17.09 -26.57 22.52
CA ILE A 15 -18.57 -26.46 22.75
C ILE A 15 -19.18 -25.37 23.69
N ALA A 16 -19.67 -24.27 23.06
CA ALA A 16 -21.08 -23.84 22.82
C ALA A 16 -21.99 -23.23 23.96
N PRO A 17 -23.15 -22.57 23.65
CA PRO A 17 -23.33 -21.10 23.70
C PRO A 17 -24.67 -20.64 24.37
N ALA A 18 -25.01 -19.33 24.36
CA ALA A 18 -26.39 -18.79 24.15
C ALA A 18 -26.59 -17.26 24.44
N TRP A 19 -26.60 -16.44 23.38
CA TRP A 19 -27.71 -15.60 22.84
C TRP A 19 -28.57 -14.70 23.77
N ALA A 20 -28.67 -13.41 23.42
CA ALA A 20 -29.95 -12.70 23.12
C ALA A 20 -29.75 -11.22 22.70
N ASN A 21 -30.58 -10.79 21.75
CA ASN A 21 -30.58 -9.54 20.97
C ASN A 21 -31.51 -8.46 21.59
N SER A 22 -31.28 -7.18 21.29
CA SER A 22 -32.40 -6.23 21.09
C SER A 22 -32.01 -4.98 20.27
N THR A 23 -32.93 -4.62 19.36
CA THR A 23 -32.90 -3.61 18.29
C THR A 23 -33.24 -2.19 18.73
N SER A 24 -32.61 -1.20 18.10
CA SER A 24 -32.86 0.25 18.24
C SER A 24 -33.67 0.82 17.07
N THR A 25 -34.25 2.01 17.26
CA THR A 25 -35.10 2.73 16.28
C THR A 25 -34.45 4.07 15.91
N THR A 26 -34.41 4.42 14.62
CA THR A 26 -33.73 5.61 14.07
C THR A 26 -34.73 6.65 13.54
N PRO A 27 -34.46 7.96 13.65
CA PRO A 27 -35.06 8.96 12.77
C PRO A 27 -34.05 9.57 11.78
N SER A 28 -34.59 9.90 10.60
CA SER A 28 -33.95 10.38 9.36
C SER A 28 -33.40 11.83 9.45
N ALA A 29 -32.27 12.08 8.76
CA ALA A 29 -31.54 13.36 8.73
C ALA A 29 -31.62 14.06 7.34
N GLU A 30 -31.82 15.38 7.36
CA GLU A 30 -31.63 16.29 6.21
C GLU A 30 -30.13 16.46 5.89
N ALA A 31 -29.78 16.46 4.60
CA ALA A 31 -28.39 16.50 4.13
C ALA A 31 -27.81 17.94 4.11
N THR A 32 -27.02 18.28 5.13
CA THR A 32 -26.09 19.42 5.11
C THR A 32 -24.86 19.13 4.25
N ALA A 33 -24.43 20.10 3.43
CA ALA A 33 -23.18 19.99 2.67
C ALA A 33 -21.99 19.72 3.60
N PRO A 34 -21.05 18.82 3.22
CA PRO A 34 -19.97 18.40 4.12
C PRO A 34 -19.07 19.58 4.48
N THR A 35 -18.89 19.80 5.77
CA THR A 35 -18.04 20.84 6.35
C THR A 35 -16.57 20.54 6.07
N ILE A 36 -15.79 21.59 5.72
CA ILE A 36 -14.34 21.49 5.59
C ILE A 36 -13.74 21.09 6.95
N LYS A 37 -12.92 20.04 6.96
CA LYS A 37 -12.15 19.57 8.10
C LYS A 37 -10.67 19.91 7.93
N GLN A 38 -9.94 19.87 9.04
CA GLN A 38 -8.48 19.97 9.07
C GLN A 38 -7.90 18.56 9.26
N GLY A 39 -6.86 18.23 8.51
CA GLY A 39 -6.04 17.03 8.69
C GLY A 39 -4.58 17.38 8.81
N PHE A 40 -3.72 16.41 9.08
CA PHE A 40 -2.29 16.59 9.33
C PHE A 40 -1.44 15.52 8.63
N PHE A 41 -0.40 15.92 7.91
CA PHE A 41 0.63 15.02 7.40
C PHE A 41 1.79 14.93 8.41
N ILE A 42 2.03 13.75 8.96
CA ILE A 42 2.94 13.51 10.09
C ILE A 42 4.03 12.49 9.72
N ASP A 43 5.26 12.99 9.68
CA ASP A 43 6.57 12.34 9.73
C ASP A 43 7.46 13.22 10.65
N SER A 44 7.01 13.42 11.89
CA SER A 44 6.88 14.74 12.53
C SER A 44 6.00 15.70 11.69
N PRO A 45 5.34 16.70 12.29
CA PRO A 45 4.57 17.67 11.52
C PRO A 45 5.37 18.21 10.32
N VAL A 46 4.90 17.96 9.08
CA VAL A 46 5.62 18.35 7.86
C VAL A 46 5.09 19.68 7.34
N THR A 47 5.96 20.68 7.23
CA THR A 47 5.63 22.00 6.70
C THR A 47 6.18 22.16 5.28
N GLY A 48 5.32 22.64 4.37
CA GLY A 48 5.69 23.00 3.01
C GLY A 48 5.33 21.98 1.91
N LEU A 49 4.61 20.90 2.22
CA LEU A 49 4.05 20.02 1.18
C LEU A 49 2.90 20.75 0.49
N TYR A 50 2.92 20.86 -0.83
CA TYR A 50 1.75 21.31 -1.57
C TYR A 50 0.71 20.16 -1.57
N TYR A 51 -0.56 20.46 -1.31
CA TYR A 51 -1.63 19.48 -1.38
C TYR A 51 -2.76 19.95 -2.30
N LYS A 52 -3.45 18.99 -2.92
CA LYS A 52 -4.66 19.21 -3.72
C LYS A 52 -5.66 18.10 -3.45
N THR A 53 -6.92 18.45 -3.25
CA THR A 53 -8.01 17.49 -3.02
C THR A 53 -8.90 17.33 -4.24
N SER A 54 -9.60 16.19 -4.34
CA SER A 54 -10.62 15.93 -5.37
C SER A 54 -11.78 16.94 -5.37
N SER A 55 -12.03 17.63 -4.24
CA SER A 55 -12.98 18.75 -4.15
C SER A 55 -12.39 20.12 -4.49
N ASN A 56 -11.18 20.15 -5.06
CA ASN A 56 -10.44 21.35 -5.47
C ASN A 56 -9.99 22.27 -4.31
N LEU A 57 -9.84 21.74 -3.10
CA LEU A 57 -9.09 22.43 -2.04
C LEU A 57 -7.60 22.26 -2.30
N SER A 58 -6.81 23.31 -2.06
CA SER A 58 -5.36 23.23 -2.22
C SER A 58 -4.63 24.22 -1.33
N GLY A 59 -3.37 23.95 -1.01
CA GLY A 59 -2.51 24.84 -0.25
C GLY A 59 -1.18 24.19 0.07
N HIS A 60 -0.45 24.77 1.02
CA HIS A 60 0.74 24.14 1.60
C HIS A 60 0.45 23.70 3.02
N THR A 61 1.03 22.57 3.43
CA THR A 61 0.96 22.13 4.82
C THR A 61 1.68 23.13 5.73
N ASN A 62 1.12 23.38 6.91
CA ASN A 62 1.73 24.20 7.95
C ASN A 62 1.65 23.45 9.27
N LYS A 63 2.80 23.05 9.82
CA LYS A 63 2.91 22.07 10.91
C LYS A 63 2.08 20.82 10.63
N GLY A 64 2.27 20.26 9.44
CA GLY A 64 1.48 19.14 8.94
C GLY A 64 0.07 19.49 8.46
N ALA A 65 -0.51 20.60 8.91
CA ALA A 65 -1.94 20.84 8.74
C ALA A 65 -2.36 21.16 7.30
N PHE A 66 -3.43 20.52 6.81
CA PHE A 66 -4.08 20.74 5.52
C PHE A 66 -5.62 20.75 5.67
N GLN A 67 -6.34 21.19 4.63
CA GLN A 67 -7.81 21.20 4.61
C GLN A 67 -8.36 20.16 3.64
N TYR A 68 -9.46 19.51 4.02
CA TYR A 68 -10.14 18.52 3.17
C TYR A 68 -11.64 18.47 3.48
N ARG A 69 -12.42 17.85 2.59
CA ARG A 69 -13.80 17.42 2.88
C ARG A 69 -13.81 15.91 3.08
N PRO A 70 -14.60 15.37 4.03
CA PRO A 70 -14.70 13.92 4.21
C PRO A 70 -15.04 13.21 2.90
N GLY A 71 -14.23 12.21 2.56
CA GLY A 71 -14.34 11.47 1.29
C GLY A 71 -13.54 12.07 0.14
N ASP A 72 -12.82 13.16 0.36
CA ASP A 72 -11.83 13.66 -0.60
C ASP A 72 -10.72 12.62 -0.81
N VAL A 73 -10.13 12.63 -2.01
CA VAL A 73 -8.81 12.07 -2.25
C VAL A 73 -7.80 13.21 -2.28
N ILE A 74 -6.64 13.03 -1.66
CA ILE A 74 -5.65 14.07 -1.46
C ILE A 74 -4.32 13.65 -2.08
N SER A 75 -3.78 14.51 -2.93
CA SER A 75 -2.45 14.37 -3.51
C SER A 75 -1.48 15.34 -2.84
N PHE A 76 -0.31 14.86 -2.43
CA PHE A 76 0.77 15.65 -1.84
C PHE A 76 1.96 15.73 -2.79
N PHE A 77 2.53 16.92 -2.91
CA PHE A 77 3.61 17.22 -3.84
C PHE A 77 4.79 17.88 -3.13
N LEU A 78 6.00 17.50 -3.54
CA LEU A 78 7.23 18.22 -3.24
C LEU A 78 7.47 19.24 -4.36
N GLY A 79 7.07 20.48 -4.13
CA GLY A 79 7.14 21.57 -5.11
C GLY A 79 6.27 22.75 -4.69
N ASN A 80 6.13 23.74 -5.58
CA ASN A 80 5.31 24.93 -5.34
C ASN A 80 3.82 24.72 -5.65
N ASP A 81 3.51 23.73 -6.47
CA ASP A 81 2.18 23.43 -7.00
C ASP A 81 2.05 21.94 -7.41
N ASP A 82 0.95 21.60 -8.07
CA ASP A 82 0.65 20.25 -8.57
C ASP A 82 1.50 19.83 -9.79
N ASN A 83 2.41 20.68 -10.28
CA ASN A 83 3.45 20.28 -11.22
C ASN A 83 4.72 19.78 -10.53
N GLY A 84 4.79 19.79 -9.19
CA GLY A 84 5.91 19.25 -8.41
C GLY A 84 6.04 17.73 -8.53
N TYR A 85 6.98 17.16 -7.78
CA TYR A 85 7.07 15.71 -7.62
C TYR A 85 5.88 15.21 -6.80
N LEU A 86 5.03 14.36 -7.39
CA LEU A 86 3.94 13.72 -6.67
C LEU A 86 4.53 12.74 -5.65
N LEU A 87 4.42 13.08 -4.38
CA LEU A 87 4.89 12.24 -3.29
C LEU A 87 3.96 11.03 -3.11
N THR A 88 2.65 11.29 -3.08
CA THR A 88 1.62 10.27 -2.88
C THR A 88 0.21 10.83 -3.10
N THR A 89 -0.76 9.93 -3.30
CA THR A 89 -2.20 10.22 -3.30
C THR A 89 -2.92 9.18 -2.46
N MET A 90 -3.82 9.62 -1.59
CA MET A 90 -4.55 8.75 -0.65
C MET A 90 -5.90 9.33 -0.25
N SER A 91 -6.80 8.49 0.29
CA SER A 91 -8.07 8.95 0.87
C SER A 91 -7.85 9.94 2.00
N SER A 92 -8.74 10.92 2.12
CA SER A 92 -8.70 11.93 3.16
C SER A 92 -8.91 11.32 4.54
N GLN A 93 -8.01 11.62 5.47
CA GLN A 93 -8.16 11.29 6.88
C GLN A 93 -7.62 12.42 7.76
N GLU A 94 -7.91 12.38 9.06
CA GLU A 94 -7.42 13.37 10.01
C GLU A 94 -5.90 13.39 10.11
N VAL A 95 -5.25 12.22 10.14
CA VAL A 95 -3.79 12.14 10.16
C VAL A 95 -3.33 11.14 9.12
N LEU A 96 -2.43 11.63 8.25
CA LEU A 96 -1.77 10.91 7.18
C LEU A 96 -0.28 10.83 7.48
N THR A 97 0.36 9.72 7.13
CA THR A 97 1.79 9.50 7.41
C THR A 97 2.47 8.86 6.21
N PRO A 98 3.81 8.81 6.18
CA PRO A 98 4.50 8.08 5.12
C PRO A 98 4.15 6.60 5.01
N THR A 99 3.74 5.97 6.11
CA THR A 99 3.33 4.56 6.10
C THR A 99 1.98 4.35 5.42
N MET A 100 1.16 5.37 5.23
CA MET A 100 -0.14 5.23 4.54
C MET A 100 -0.01 5.43 3.02
N ALA A 101 1.12 5.99 2.58
CA ALA A 101 1.33 6.54 1.24
C ALA A 101 1.73 5.52 0.16
N THR A 102 1.87 4.24 0.51
CA THR A 102 2.46 3.20 -0.35
C THR A 102 2.14 1.80 0.18
N THR A 103 2.05 0.82 -0.73
CA THR A 103 1.91 -0.60 -0.36
C THR A 103 3.25 -1.30 -0.14
N LYS A 104 4.37 -0.58 -0.16
CA LYS A 104 5.71 -1.14 0.03
C LYS A 104 6.36 -0.57 1.30
N PRO A 105 6.74 -1.41 2.26
CA PRO A 105 7.40 -0.93 3.48
C PRO A 105 8.70 -0.18 3.18
N SER A 106 9.50 -0.67 2.24
CA SER A 106 10.75 -0.04 1.79
C SER A 106 10.53 1.38 1.25
N ARG A 107 9.47 1.60 0.45
CA ARG A 107 9.08 2.92 -0.04
C ARG A 107 8.63 3.86 1.08
N SER A 108 7.96 3.34 2.13
CA SER A 108 7.55 4.15 3.29
C SER A 108 8.77 4.75 3.99
N ILE A 109 9.77 3.90 4.28
CA ILE A 109 11.03 4.31 4.91
C ILE A 109 11.81 5.27 4.01
N ASN A 110 11.89 4.98 2.71
CA ASN A 110 12.61 5.84 1.77
C ASN A 110 11.92 7.21 1.58
N MET A 111 10.61 7.27 1.72
CA MET A 111 9.89 8.54 1.73
C MET A 111 10.26 9.38 2.96
N THR A 112 10.33 8.77 4.14
CA THR A 112 10.85 9.44 5.35
C THR A 112 12.30 9.88 5.19
N ARG A 113 13.16 9.04 4.62
CA ARG A 113 14.55 9.42 4.32
C ARG A 113 14.61 10.66 3.42
N LEU A 114 13.78 10.71 2.38
CA LEU A 114 13.69 11.87 1.49
C LEU A 114 13.22 13.12 2.24
N LEU A 115 12.16 13.03 3.04
CA LEU A 115 11.62 14.17 3.79
C LEU A 115 12.65 14.71 4.81
N LEU A 116 13.31 13.83 5.56
CA LEU A 116 14.34 14.22 6.52
C LEU A 116 15.60 14.78 5.87
N SER A 117 15.98 14.28 4.69
CA SER A 117 17.10 14.82 3.91
C SER A 117 16.80 16.16 3.25
N LEU A 118 15.52 16.49 3.05
CA LEU A 118 15.05 17.78 2.56
C LEU A 118 14.72 18.77 3.68
N ASP A 119 14.89 18.37 4.94
CA ASP A 119 14.62 19.20 6.09
C ASP A 119 15.65 20.33 6.22
N SER A 120 15.16 21.57 6.32
CA SER A 120 16.00 22.74 6.57
C SER A 120 16.41 22.89 8.04
N THR A 121 15.77 22.15 8.95
CA THR A 121 16.03 22.17 10.38
C THR A 121 16.38 20.78 10.94
N PRO A 122 17.37 20.06 10.37
CA PRO A 122 17.63 18.66 10.71
C PRO A 122 18.00 18.42 12.18
N GLU A 123 18.51 19.44 12.87
CA GLU A 123 18.82 19.40 14.31
C GLU A 123 17.56 19.45 15.20
N ASN A 124 16.40 19.84 14.64
CA ASN A 124 15.12 19.91 15.34
C ASN A 124 14.11 18.94 14.72
N ARG A 125 14.12 17.70 15.19
CA ARG A 125 13.20 16.64 14.71
C ARG A 125 11.73 16.80 15.14
N GLN A 126 11.36 17.90 15.80
CA GLN A 126 9.96 18.15 16.19
C GLN A 126 9.08 18.61 15.02
N GLU A 127 9.67 19.09 13.93
CA GLU A 127 8.97 19.55 12.72
C GLU A 127 9.91 19.36 11.53
N ILE A 128 9.41 18.83 10.41
CA ILE A 128 10.17 18.82 9.15
C ILE A 128 9.80 20.08 8.37
N VAL A 129 10.77 20.95 8.09
CA VAL A 129 10.54 22.18 7.33
C VAL A 129 11.21 22.05 5.96
N LEU A 130 10.41 21.80 4.92
CA LEU A 130 10.91 21.52 3.58
C LEU A 130 11.57 22.76 2.95
N ILE A 131 12.74 22.57 2.33
CA ILE A 131 13.52 23.63 1.69
C ILE A 131 12.85 24.10 0.39
N ASN A 132 11.93 25.07 0.49
CA ASN A 132 11.17 25.61 -0.64
C ASN A 132 12.10 26.08 -1.80
N LYS A 133 13.24 26.70 -1.49
CA LYS A 133 14.18 27.17 -2.54
C LYS A 133 14.72 26.03 -3.41
N VAL A 134 15.08 24.89 -2.82
CA VAL A 134 15.59 23.73 -3.58
C VAL A 134 14.46 23.07 -4.36
N LEU A 135 13.27 22.96 -3.75
CA LEU A 135 12.08 22.42 -4.40
C LEU A 135 11.56 23.30 -5.55
N SER A 136 11.93 24.59 -5.60
CA SER A 136 11.61 25.47 -6.72
C SER A 136 12.58 25.37 -7.91
N ASP A 137 13.70 24.68 -7.76
CA ASP A 137 14.69 24.54 -8.84
C ASP A 137 14.21 23.52 -9.91
N PRO A 138 14.09 23.92 -11.19
CA PRO A 138 13.60 23.03 -12.24
C PRO A 138 14.49 21.81 -12.49
N THR A 139 15.80 21.94 -12.31
CA THR A 139 16.76 20.83 -12.50
C THR A 139 16.59 19.82 -11.40
N PHE A 140 16.53 20.28 -10.15
CA PHE A 140 16.27 19.46 -8.98
C PHE A 140 14.92 18.75 -9.09
N GLN A 141 13.86 19.46 -9.49
CA GLN A 141 12.54 18.87 -9.74
C GLN A 141 12.58 17.78 -10.82
N ALA A 142 13.31 18.00 -11.91
CA ALA A 142 13.49 17.00 -12.96
C ALA A 142 14.23 15.76 -12.46
N GLN A 143 15.24 15.93 -11.59
CA GLN A 143 15.94 14.80 -10.95
C GLN A 143 15.05 14.08 -9.93
N LEU A 144 14.30 14.82 -9.11
CA LEU A 144 13.40 14.26 -8.11
C LEU A 144 12.29 13.41 -8.77
N LYS A 145 11.76 13.85 -9.92
CA LYS A 145 10.82 13.07 -10.75
C LYS A 145 11.36 11.77 -11.34
N ARG A 146 12.69 11.57 -11.34
CA ARG A 146 13.34 10.32 -11.77
C ARG A 146 13.62 9.39 -10.58
N LEU A 147 13.44 9.87 -9.34
CA LEU A 147 13.72 9.14 -8.13
C LEU A 147 12.69 8.02 -7.92
N ASP A 148 13.15 6.77 -7.90
CA ASP A 148 12.34 5.64 -7.45
C ASP A 148 12.55 5.39 -5.95
N LEU A 149 11.56 5.79 -5.15
CA LEU A 149 11.58 5.55 -3.71
C LEU A 149 11.49 4.07 -3.32
N ASN A 150 11.17 3.15 -4.24
CA ASN A 150 11.23 1.72 -3.94
C ASN A 150 12.67 1.19 -3.78
N PHE A 151 13.63 1.84 -4.43
CA PHE A 151 15.03 1.41 -4.50
C PHE A 151 15.97 2.61 -4.32
N LEU A 152 15.72 3.40 -3.28
CA LEU A 152 16.41 4.68 -3.05
C LEU A 152 17.93 4.55 -3.05
N ASP A 153 18.50 3.49 -2.46
CA ASP A 153 19.95 3.36 -2.38
C ASP A 153 20.64 3.17 -3.75
N ASP A 154 19.91 2.69 -4.75
CA ASP A 154 20.40 2.60 -6.14
C ASP A 154 20.23 3.96 -6.86
N ALA A 155 19.18 4.71 -6.52
CA ALA A 155 18.83 5.99 -7.16
C ALA A 155 19.43 7.23 -6.48
N LYS A 156 19.96 7.12 -5.25
CA LYS A 156 20.37 8.27 -4.43
C LYS A 156 21.47 9.12 -5.06
N HIS A 157 22.29 8.54 -5.93
CA HIS A 157 23.33 9.24 -6.67
C HIS A 157 22.78 10.29 -7.65
N GLN A 158 21.48 10.24 -7.96
CA GLN A 158 20.80 11.21 -8.83
C GLN A 158 20.60 12.57 -8.17
N LEU A 159 20.59 12.63 -6.82
CA LEU A 159 20.44 13.87 -6.06
C LEU A 159 21.62 14.02 -5.11
N ASN A 160 22.27 15.18 -5.15
CA ASN A 160 23.36 15.51 -4.22
C ASN A 160 22.80 15.97 -2.86
N LEU A 161 22.20 15.03 -2.14
CA LEU A 161 21.65 15.20 -0.80
C LEU A 161 22.46 14.40 0.23
N ASP A 162 22.50 14.89 1.46
CA ASP A 162 22.96 14.11 2.61
C ASP A 162 21.84 13.16 3.03
N TRP A 163 21.90 11.94 2.48
CA TRP A 163 20.85 10.95 2.64
C TRP A 163 20.81 10.37 4.05
N VAL A 164 19.66 10.53 4.72
CA VAL A 164 19.37 9.89 6.00
C VAL A 164 19.43 8.37 5.85
N SER A 165 19.93 7.69 6.87
CA SER A 165 20.07 6.23 6.88
C SER A 165 18.72 5.51 7.06
N VAL A 166 18.65 4.23 6.69
CA VAL A 166 17.45 3.40 6.95
C VAL A 166 17.15 3.32 8.44
N GLN A 167 18.19 3.13 9.27
CA GLN A 167 18.03 3.01 10.72
C GLN A 167 17.44 4.28 11.32
N GLU A 168 18.02 5.45 11.00
CA GLU A 168 17.55 6.74 11.48
C GLU A 168 16.11 7.03 11.03
N ALA A 169 15.74 6.71 9.80
CA ALA A 169 14.37 6.88 9.32
C ALA A 169 13.37 5.96 10.05
N VAL A 170 13.75 4.72 10.36
CA VAL A 170 12.91 3.80 11.14
C VAL A 170 12.74 4.29 12.58
N GLU A 171 13.81 4.78 13.20
CA GLU A 171 13.76 5.39 14.54
C GLU A 171 12.83 6.62 14.54
N HIS A 172 12.96 7.50 13.54
CA HIS A 172 12.12 8.69 13.38
C HIS A 172 10.64 8.37 13.14
N LEU A 173 10.33 7.33 12.35
CA LEU A 173 8.95 6.85 12.17
C LEU A 173 8.34 6.36 13.49
N ASN A 174 9.12 5.66 14.31
CA ASN A 174 8.69 5.21 15.63
C ASN A 174 8.46 6.40 16.59
N GLU A 175 9.30 7.44 16.54
CA GLU A 175 9.07 8.68 17.28
C GLU A 175 7.82 9.43 16.82
N SER A 176 7.62 9.48 15.51
CA SER A 176 6.42 10.05 14.88
C SER A 176 5.16 9.32 15.33
N GLN A 177 5.21 7.99 15.42
CA GLN A 177 4.09 7.19 15.93
C GLN A 177 3.74 7.57 17.38
N ARG A 178 4.73 7.69 18.27
CA ARG A 178 4.49 8.13 19.66
C ARG A 178 3.91 9.55 19.71
N TYR A 179 4.34 10.43 18.81
CA TYR A 179 3.73 11.75 18.67
C TYR A 179 2.26 11.65 18.24
N ILE A 180 1.95 10.77 17.29
CA ILE A 180 0.57 10.56 16.82
C ILE A 180 -0.31 10.05 17.97
N GLU A 181 0.12 9.02 18.67
CA GLU A 181 -0.58 8.47 19.84
C GLU A 181 -0.80 9.54 20.92
N LYS A 182 0.19 10.38 21.18
CA LYS A 182 0.06 11.41 22.22
C LYS A 182 -0.89 12.54 21.85
N ASN A 183 -0.98 12.92 20.57
CA ASN A 183 -1.67 14.14 20.14
C ASN A 183 -2.98 13.88 19.39
N PHE A 184 -3.16 12.68 18.85
CA PHE A 184 -4.29 12.30 18.00
C PHE A 184 -4.92 10.96 18.42
N ALA A 185 -4.51 10.36 19.54
CA ALA A 185 -5.27 9.24 20.09
C ALA A 185 -6.69 9.72 20.44
N SER A 186 -7.66 9.03 19.86
CA SER A 186 -9.07 9.20 20.13
C SER A 186 -9.64 7.84 20.51
N ASN A 187 -10.53 7.82 21.50
CA ASN A 187 -11.32 6.64 21.85
C ASN A 187 -12.51 6.44 20.89
N GLU A 188 -12.60 7.23 19.83
CA GLU A 188 -13.61 7.05 18.78
C GLU A 188 -13.38 5.72 18.07
N ILE A 189 -14.40 4.87 18.11
CA ILE A 189 -14.46 3.63 17.35
C ILE A 189 -14.67 4.01 15.88
N ILE A 190 -13.70 3.67 15.04
CA ILE A 190 -13.74 3.94 13.60
C ILE A 190 -14.15 2.71 12.80
N PHE A 191 -14.12 1.53 13.41
CA PHE A 191 -14.53 0.27 12.78
C PHE A 191 -14.95 -0.78 13.80
N GLU A 192 -16.00 -1.54 13.48
CA GLU A 192 -16.48 -2.66 14.29
C GLU A 192 -16.35 -3.95 13.45
N PRO A 193 -15.32 -4.77 13.66
CA PRO A 193 -15.05 -5.94 12.82
C PRO A 193 -15.88 -7.17 13.22
N ARG A 194 -16.80 -7.03 14.17
CA ARG A 194 -17.53 -8.14 14.75
C ARG A 194 -18.66 -8.62 13.87
N ASP A 195 -18.82 -9.93 13.81
CA ASP A 195 -19.76 -10.67 12.96
C ASP A 195 -19.58 -10.35 11.46
N VAL A 196 -18.35 -9.94 11.08
CA VAL A 196 -17.93 -9.67 9.71
C VAL A 196 -16.99 -10.77 9.22
N ARG A 197 -17.24 -11.25 8.00
CA ARG A 197 -16.31 -12.12 7.27
C ARG A 197 -15.32 -11.26 6.51
N PHE A 198 -14.04 -11.58 6.66
CA PHE A 198 -12.92 -10.89 6.04
C PHE A 198 -12.22 -11.79 5.03
N LYS A 199 -11.73 -11.13 3.98
CA LYS A 199 -10.71 -11.65 3.08
C LYS A 199 -9.39 -10.98 3.44
N ASN A 200 -8.35 -11.79 3.66
CA ASN A 200 -7.00 -11.35 3.95
C ASN A 200 -6.05 -11.86 2.88
N ILE A 201 -5.61 -10.97 1.99
CA ILE A 201 -4.67 -11.27 0.92
C ILE A 201 -3.25 -11.02 1.43
N ILE A 202 -2.35 -11.95 1.19
CA ILE A 202 -0.94 -11.87 1.59
C ILE A 202 -0.07 -11.86 0.34
N ILE A 203 0.80 -10.87 0.19
CA ILE A 203 1.72 -10.75 -0.94
C ILE A 203 3.16 -10.81 -0.43
N LYS A 204 3.87 -11.88 -0.79
CA LYS A 204 5.31 -12.02 -0.56
C LYS A 204 6.03 -11.13 -1.57
N LYS A 205 6.69 -10.07 -1.11
CA LYS A 205 7.42 -9.12 -1.99
C LYS A 205 8.89 -9.53 -2.13
N LYS A 206 9.52 -9.89 -1.02
CA LYS A 206 10.89 -10.41 -0.97
C LYS A 206 11.00 -11.57 0.01
N ASP A 207 11.86 -12.54 -0.30
CA ASP A 207 12.23 -13.59 0.65
C ASP A 207 13.26 -13.12 1.68
N TRP A 208 13.62 -13.98 2.63
CA TRP A 208 14.56 -13.65 3.71
C TRP A 208 15.99 -13.33 3.22
N GLN A 209 16.37 -13.77 2.03
CA GLN A 209 17.66 -13.45 1.40
C GLN A 209 17.61 -12.10 0.65
N GLY A 210 16.41 -11.57 0.41
CA GLY A 210 16.20 -10.36 -0.38
C GLY A 210 16.05 -10.66 -1.87
N ARG A 211 15.59 -11.86 -2.25
CA ARG A 211 15.19 -12.15 -3.63
C ARG A 211 13.81 -11.57 -3.91
N ALA A 212 13.62 -10.93 -5.06
CA ALA A 212 12.34 -10.36 -5.43
C ALA A 212 11.37 -11.47 -5.85
N CYS A 213 10.17 -11.47 -5.26
CA CYS A 213 9.16 -12.47 -5.52
C CYS A 213 8.22 -11.97 -6.62
N ALA A 214 8.21 -12.67 -7.76
CA ALA A 214 7.44 -12.31 -8.94
C ALA A 214 6.38 -13.36 -9.28
N PHE A 215 5.20 -12.89 -9.67
CA PHE A 215 4.16 -13.67 -10.32
C PHE A 215 4.52 -13.86 -11.80
N ASP A 216 4.71 -15.10 -12.25
CA ASP A 216 5.09 -15.42 -13.63
C ASP A 216 3.82 -15.70 -14.44
N ILE A 217 3.40 -14.70 -15.23
CA ILE A 217 2.12 -14.70 -15.96
C ILE A 217 2.02 -15.91 -16.89
N ARG A 218 3.16 -16.42 -17.40
CA ARG A 218 3.21 -17.58 -18.30
C ARG A 218 2.74 -18.88 -17.64
N TYR A 219 2.78 -18.94 -16.30
CA TYR A 219 2.37 -20.10 -15.51
C TYR A 219 1.08 -19.87 -14.73
N GLN A 220 0.38 -18.74 -14.93
CA GLN A 220 -0.79 -18.36 -14.12
C GLN A 220 -1.89 -19.43 -14.08
N HIS A 221 -2.08 -20.19 -15.16
CA HIS A 221 -3.06 -21.28 -15.24
C HIS A 221 -2.45 -22.68 -15.02
N HIS A 222 -1.15 -22.78 -14.73
CA HIS A 222 -0.50 -24.07 -14.55
C HIS A 222 -0.82 -24.64 -13.15
N PRO A 223 -1.33 -25.88 -13.02
CA PRO A 223 -1.87 -26.41 -11.76
C PRO A 223 -0.82 -26.58 -10.64
N ARG A 224 0.47 -26.66 -11.00
CA ARG A 224 1.58 -26.71 -10.04
C ARG A 224 2.24 -25.37 -9.78
N TYR A 225 1.77 -24.29 -10.42
CA TYR A 225 2.30 -22.97 -10.15
C TYR A 225 1.94 -22.54 -8.73
N ARG A 226 2.87 -21.85 -8.08
CA ARG A 226 2.76 -21.41 -6.69
C ARG A 226 3.09 -19.93 -6.67
N PRO A 227 2.09 -19.04 -6.74
CA PRO A 227 2.35 -17.62 -6.80
C PRO A 227 2.89 -17.09 -5.46
N PRO A 228 3.48 -15.88 -5.44
CA PRO A 228 3.84 -15.18 -4.21
C PRO A 228 2.63 -14.50 -3.55
N ILE A 229 1.43 -15.06 -3.74
CA ILE A 229 0.16 -14.53 -3.24
C ILE A 229 -0.53 -15.65 -2.47
N GLY A 230 -0.93 -15.36 -1.23
CA GLY A 230 -1.73 -16.21 -0.37
C GLY A 230 -3.05 -15.52 -0.01
N GLU A 231 -3.97 -16.29 0.55
CA GLU A 231 -5.26 -15.80 1.00
C GLU A 231 -5.70 -16.58 2.23
N ILE A 232 -6.19 -15.85 3.23
CA ILE A 232 -6.90 -16.38 4.38
C ILE A 232 -8.27 -15.73 4.44
N ASN A 233 -9.30 -16.54 4.67
CA ASN A 233 -10.64 -16.05 4.94
C ASN A 233 -10.98 -16.32 6.41
N PHE A 234 -11.54 -15.35 7.12
CA PHE A 234 -11.90 -15.54 8.52
C PHE A 234 -13.11 -14.71 8.92
N THR A 235 -13.81 -15.11 9.98
CA THR A 235 -14.90 -14.37 10.60
C THR A 235 -14.57 -14.11 12.06
N ILE A 236 -14.74 -12.87 12.52
CA ILE A 236 -14.61 -12.55 13.93
C ILE A 236 -16.01 -12.55 14.55
N THR A 237 -16.25 -13.42 15.52
CA THR A 237 -17.53 -13.51 16.26
C THR A 237 -17.34 -13.00 17.68
N LYS A 238 -18.43 -12.94 18.46
CA LYS A 238 -18.37 -12.62 19.89
C LYS A 238 -17.40 -13.51 20.69
N GLU A 239 -17.35 -14.80 20.37
CA GLU A 239 -16.68 -15.82 21.21
C GLU A 239 -15.43 -16.39 20.53
N SER A 240 -15.29 -16.19 19.21
CA SER A 240 -14.25 -16.87 18.45
C SER A 240 -13.81 -16.14 17.19
N LEU A 241 -12.56 -16.35 16.81
CA LEU A 241 -12.04 -16.17 15.46
C LEU A 241 -12.20 -17.49 14.70
N ILE A 242 -12.94 -17.46 13.60
CA ILE A 242 -13.19 -18.63 12.74
C ILE A 242 -12.41 -18.43 11.45
N GLN A 243 -11.31 -19.15 11.27
CA GLN A 243 -10.61 -19.21 9.99
C GLN A 243 -11.29 -20.25 9.09
N HIS A 244 -11.65 -19.85 7.88
CA HIS A 244 -12.32 -20.70 6.89
C HIS A 244 -11.32 -21.35 5.92
N PRO A 245 -11.73 -22.42 5.22
CA PRO A 245 -10.92 -23.02 4.18
C PRO A 245 -10.43 -21.99 3.16
N SER A 246 -9.13 -22.00 2.89
CA SER A 246 -8.42 -21.01 2.07
C SER A 246 -7.04 -21.55 1.66
N VAL A 247 -6.39 -20.91 0.69
CA VAL A 247 -5.09 -21.37 0.17
C VAL A 247 -3.94 -21.23 1.18
N GLY A 248 -4.14 -20.39 2.21
CA GLY A 248 -3.19 -20.15 3.29
C GLY A 248 -2.18 -19.04 2.96
N ASP A 249 -1.26 -18.82 3.89
CA ASP A 249 -0.29 -17.72 3.91
C ASP A 249 1.17 -18.20 4.09
N TYR A 250 1.42 -19.50 4.11
CA TYR A 250 2.76 -20.03 4.31
C TYR A 250 3.58 -20.01 3.02
N PHE A 251 4.73 -19.34 3.04
CA PHE A 251 5.64 -19.25 1.88
C PHE A 251 6.96 -19.98 2.13
N GLN A 252 7.38 -20.77 1.14
CA GLN A 252 8.74 -21.29 1.04
C GLN A 252 9.55 -20.39 0.09
N GLY A 253 10.29 -19.45 0.66
CA GLY A 253 10.93 -18.37 -0.11
C GLY A 253 9.87 -17.46 -0.74
N CYS A 254 9.78 -17.49 -2.07
CA CYS A 254 8.78 -16.74 -2.85
C CYS A 254 7.54 -17.54 -3.24
N PHE A 255 7.46 -18.83 -2.90
CA PHE A 255 6.42 -19.73 -3.40
C PHE A 255 5.45 -20.11 -2.28
N LEU A 256 4.14 -19.95 -2.53
CA LEU A 256 3.11 -20.41 -1.61
C LEU A 256 3.17 -21.94 -1.41
N ALA A 257 3.12 -22.40 -0.17
CA ALA A 257 3.18 -23.81 0.19
C ALA A 257 1.76 -24.36 0.38
N LEU A 258 1.14 -24.86 -0.69
CA LEU A 258 -0.23 -25.38 -0.64
C LEU A 258 -0.44 -26.59 0.27
N ASN A 259 0.63 -27.27 0.70
CA ASN A 259 0.54 -28.34 1.71
C ASN A 259 0.22 -27.81 3.11
N GLN A 260 0.28 -26.49 3.32
CA GLN A 260 -0.12 -25.79 4.55
C GLN A 260 -1.43 -25.01 4.33
N SER A 261 -2.21 -25.36 3.30
CA SER A 261 -3.52 -24.75 3.08
C SER A 261 -4.49 -25.11 4.20
N VAL A 262 -5.44 -24.22 4.46
CA VAL A 262 -6.51 -24.46 5.44
C VAL A 262 -7.62 -25.21 4.73
N THR A 263 -7.83 -26.47 5.11
CA THR A 263 -8.80 -27.36 4.45
C THR A 263 -10.13 -27.46 5.19
N GLU A 264 -10.16 -27.10 6.47
CA GLU A 264 -11.32 -27.16 7.36
C GLU A 264 -11.38 -25.89 8.20
N GLU A 265 -12.54 -25.60 8.81
CA GLU A 265 -12.66 -24.45 9.70
C GLU A 265 -11.79 -24.63 10.96
N ILE A 266 -11.02 -23.60 11.29
CA ILE A 266 -10.24 -23.53 12.52
C ILE A 266 -10.89 -22.47 13.41
N VAL A 267 -11.30 -22.86 14.61
CA VAL A 267 -12.01 -21.99 15.55
C VAL A 267 -11.12 -21.76 16.76
N GLU A 268 -10.84 -20.49 17.06
CA GLU A 268 -10.05 -20.09 18.23
C GLU A 268 -10.84 -19.13 19.12
N PRO A 269 -10.79 -19.28 20.46
CA PRO A 269 -11.43 -18.33 21.38
C PRO A 269 -10.89 -16.91 21.18
N ILE A 270 -11.77 -15.93 21.14
CA ILE A 270 -11.39 -14.54 20.84
C ILE A 270 -10.49 -13.94 21.94
N GLU A 271 -10.59 -14.44 23.17
CA GLU A 271 -9.82 -13.96 24.33
C GLU A 271 -8.31 -14.20 24.17
N LYS A 272 -7.90 -15.12 23.29
CA LYS A 272 -6.47 -15.32 22.97
C LYS A 272 -5.83 -14.11 22.28
N PHE A 273 -6.66 -13.27 21.65
CA PHE A 273 -6.22 -12.15 20.82
C PHE A 273 -6.39 -10.80 21.52
N SER A 274 -6.97 -10.74 22.73
CA SER A 274 -7.32 -9.49 23.40
C SER A 274 -6.12 -8.59 23.74
N GLU A 275 -4.91 -9.16 23.78
CA GLU A 275 -3.66 -8.41 24.02
C GLU A 275 -2.94 -8.02 22.72
N TRP A 276 -3.49 -8.36 21.55
CA TRP A 276 -2.82 -8.15 20.26
C TRP A 276 -3.26 -6.82 19.64
N GLU A 277 -2.30 -5.97 19.28
CA GLU A 277 -2.52 -4.78 18.47
C GLU A 277 -2.85 -5.20 17.02
N SER A 278 -4.10 -5.58 16.79
CA SER A 278 -4.60 -6.10 15.52
C SER A 278 -6.11 -5.88 15.40
N LEU A 279 -6.64 -6.05 14.19
CA LEU A 279 -8.08 -6.02 13.92
C LEU A 279 -8.88 -6.97 14.83
N VAL A 280 -8.32 -8.13 15.14
CA VAL A 280 -8.96 -9.14 15.99
C VAL A 280 -8.93 -8.71 17.46
N GLY A 281 -7.84 -8.12 17.93
CA GLY A 281 -7.68 -7.75 19.33
C GLY A 281 -8.58 -6.61 19.79
N CYS A 282 -8.90 -5.66 18.89
CA CYS A 282 -9.85 -4.59 19.17
C CYS A 282 -11.32 -4.95 18.86
N ALA A 283 -11.59 -6.18 18.42
CA ALA A 283 -12.91 -6.54 17.91
C ALA A 283 -14.04 -6.50 18.95
N ASP A 284 -13.75 -6.81 20.22
CA ASP A 284 -14.78 -6.84 21.27
C ASP A 284 -15.16 -5.43 21.76
N SER A 285 -14.20 -4.49 21.79
CA SER A 285 -14.43 -3.11 22.20
C SER A 285 -14.84 -2.17 21.05
N GLY A 286 -14.72 -2.64 19.80
CA GLY A 286 -14.65 -1.77 18.64
C GLY A 286 -13.24 -1.18 18.50
N CYS A 287 -12.83 -0.96 17.26
CA CYS A 287 -11.47 -0.56 16.91
C CYS A 287 -11.36 0.94 16.74
N THR A 288 -10.42 1.53 17.47
CA THR A 288 -10.06 2.93 17.36
C THR A 288 -9.01 3.16 16.27
N ARG A 289 -8.68 4.43 16.04
CA ARG A 289 -7.58 4.79 15.14
C ARG A 289 -6.26 4.15 15.56
N SER A 290 -5.93 4.20 16.85
CA SER A 290 -4.66 3.69 17.38
C SER A 290 -4.56 2.17 17.30
N ASP A 291 -5.69 1.46 17.32
CA ASP A 291 -5.70 0.00 17.19
C ASP A 291 -5.40 -0.46 15.75
N LEU A 292 -5.81 0.34 14.75
CA LEU A 292 -5.74 -0.02 13.33
C LEU A 292 -4.72 0.77 12.51
N ASN A 293 -4.02 1.71 13.15
CA ASN A 293 -2.98 2.52 12.51
C ASN A 293 -1.78 2.65 13.42
N GLY A 294 -0.60 2.31 12.90
CA GLY A 294 0.62 2.49 13.65
C GLY A 294 1.87 2.05 12.92
N PHE A 295 2.99 2.35 13.54
CA PHE A 295 4.31 1.89 13.13
C PHE A 295 5.07 1.40 14.36
N SER A 296 5.61 0.18 14.29
CA SER A 296 6.38 -0.41 15.37
C SER A 296 7.67 -1.04 14.87
N LEU A 297 8.65 -1.09 15.77
CA LEU A 297 9.85 -1.90 15.63
C LEU A 297 9.68 -3.14 16.51
N GLU A 298 9.59 -4.30 15.90
CA GLU A 298 9.57 -5.57 16.61
C GLU A 298 10.99 -6.10 16.77
N ASP A 299 11.34 -6.42 18.01
CA ASP A 299 12.64 -6.98 18.40
C ASP A 299 12.43 -7.96 19.58
N TYR A 300 12.03 -9.20 19.27
CA TYR A 300 11.63 -10.16 20.31
C TYR A 300 11.77 -11.64 19.90
N ASP A 301 11.86 -12.52 20.90
CA ASP A 301 11.87 -13.98 20.72
C ASP A 301 10.44 -14.53 20.64
N ASP A 302 10.09 -15.16 19.52
CA ASP A 302 8.82 -15.84 19.33
C ASP A 302 9.02 -17.36 19.31
N GLU A 303 9.06 -17.97 20.50
CA GLU A 303 9.22 -19.42 20.67
C GLU A 303 10.47 -19.98 19.96
N GLY A 304 11.56 -19.20 19.95
CA GLY A 304 12.82 -19.55 19.29
C GLY A 304 12.95 -19.03 17.86
N ASP A 305 11.90 -18.42 17.29
CA ASP A 305 11.95 -17.68 16.01
C ASP A 305 12.02 -16.18 16.27
N TRP A 306 13.24 -15.67 16.30
CA TRP A 306 13.51 -14.28 16.65
C TRP A 306 13.02 -13.31 15.58
N LYS A 307 12.16 -12.36 15.96
CA LYS A 307 11.61 -11.32 15.09
C LYS A 307 12.44 -10.05 15.23
N TYR A 308 12.96 -9.54 14.11
CA TYR A 308 13.59 -8.22 14.02
C TYR A 308 13.12 -7.53 12.74
N ARG A 309 12.09 -6.70 12.83
CA ARG A 309 11.40 -6.13 11.66
C ARG A 309 10.68 -4.84 12.00
N SER A 310 10.49 -3.98 11.00
CA SER A 310 9.49 -2.93 11.10
C SER A 310 8.12 -3.47 10.69
N VAL A 311 7.07 -2.99 11.36
CA VAL A 311 5.67 -3.29 11.06
C VAL A 311 4.91 -1.99 10.95
N ALA A 312 4.07 -1.87 9.94
CA ALA A 312 3.20 -0.72 9.74
C ALA A 312 1.77 -1.18 9.45
N LEU A 313 0.83 -0.70 10.25
CA LEU A 313 -0.61 -0.93 10.12
C LEU A 313 -1.27 0.37 9.66
N ASN A 314 -2.15 0.29 8.67
CA ASN A 314 -2.83 1.46 8.12
C ASN A 314 -4.25 1.07 7.73
N PHE A 315 -5.25 1.69 8.34
CA PHE A 315 -6.66 1.46 8.02
C PHE A 315 -7.27 2.71 7.41
N ASP A 316 -7.96 2.54 6.30
CA ASP A 316 -8.74 3.60 5.69
C ASP A 316 -10.24 3.34 5.89
N PRO A 317 -10.92 4.14 6.73
CA PRO A 317 -12.36 4.00 6.97
C PRO A 317 -13.24 4.15 5.73
N SER A 318 -12.75 4.86 4.71
CA SER A 318 -13.52 5.09 3.46
C SER A 318 -13.57 3.84 2.61
N THR A 319 -12.46 3.10 2.55
CA THR A 319 -12.30 1.86 1.78
C THR A 319 -12.57 0.60 2.62
N GLN A 320 -12.58 0.73 3.95
CA GLN A 320 -12.57 -0.36 4.93
C GLN A 320 -11.41 -1.34 4.74
N LEU A 321 -10.30 -0.84 4.18
CA LEU A 321 -9.11 -1.61 3.90
C LEU A 321 -8.09 -1.42 5.02
N LEU A 322 -7.75 -2.51 5.69
CA LEU A 322 -6.57 -2.60 6.56
C LEU A 322 -5.38 -3.10 5.75
N MET A 323 -4.30 -2.35 5.79
CA MET A 323 -3.03 -2.68 5.17
C MET A 323 -1.96 -2.90 6.24
N GLU A 324 -1.40 -4.12 6.29
CA GLU A 324 -0.22 -4.43 7.10
C GLU A 324 1.00 -4.56 6.19
N LYS A 325 2.13 -4.01 6.61
CA LYS A 325 3.40 -4.12 5.90
C LYS A 325 4.49 -4.47 6.87
N VAL A 326 5.33 -5.43 6.50
CA VAL A 326 6.50 -5.77 7.30
C VAL A 326 7.76 -5.80 6.45
N GLN A 327 8.86 -5.39 7.07
CA GLN A 327 10.18 -5.45 6.48
C GLN A 327 11.21 -5.90 7.51
N GLY A 328 11.94 -6.96 7.18
CA GLY A 328 13.10 -7.39 7.96
C GLY A 328 14.21 -6.32 7.92
N LEU A 329 14.87 -6.12 9.06
CA LEU A 329 15.84 -5.04 9.25
C LEU A 329 17.30 -5.47 9.20
N GLY A 330 17.56 -6.69 8.70
CA GLY A 330 18.90 -7.22 8.61
C GLY A 330 19.31 -8.11 9.79
N PRO A 331 20.56 -8.59 9.80
CA PRO A 331 21.09 -9.37 10.91
C PRO A 331 21.33 -8.49 12.15
N ASN A 332 21.19 -9.08 13.34
CA ASN A 332 21.58 -8.47 14.61
C ASN A 332 22.19 -9.51 15.58
N GLU A 333 22.21 -9.22 16.89
CA GLU A 333 22.80 -10.12 17.87
C GLU A 333 22.04 -11.45 18.02
N HIS A 334 20.77 -11.51 17.65
CA HIS A 334 19.92 -12.69 17.74
C HIS A 334 19.52 -13.26 16.36
N VAL A 335 19.33 -12.40 15.35
CA VAL A 335 19.01 -12.79 13.96
C VAL A 335 20.31 -12.88 13.15
N LYS A 336 20.73 -14.11 12.78
CA LYS A 336 22.01 -14.34 12.08
C LYS A 336 21.92 -14.42 10.57
N HIS A 337 20.71 -14.57 10.01
CA HIS A 337 20.49 -14.58 8.57
C HIS A 337 20.27 -13.16 8.02
N HIS A 338 20.25 -13.01 6.69
CA HIS A 338 20.11 -11.71 6.02
C HIS A 338 18.87 -10.91 6.44
N ASN A 339 17.74 -11.56 6.74
CA ASN A 339 16.54 -10.93 7.28
C ASN A 339 16.02 -9.76 6.42
N ARG A 340 15.80 -10.02 5.12
CA ARG A 340 15.37 -9.02 4.14
C ARG A 340 13.97 -9.27 3.60
N THR A 341 13.17 -10.03 4.34
CA THR A 341 11.78 -10.34 3.97
C THR A 341 10.98 -9.04 3.87
N GLU A 342 10.18 -8.91 2.80
CA GLU A 342 9.15 -7.89 2.69
C GLU A 342 7.81 -8.57 2.39
N MET A 343 6.78 -8.20 3.14
CA MET A 343 5.42 -8.72 2.96
C MET A 343 4.39 -7.61 3.12
N LEU A 344 3.24 -7.81 2.49
CA LEU A 344 2.11 -6.90 2.46
C LEU A 344 0.84 -7.72 2.66
N TRP A 345 -0.05 -7.27 3.53
CA TRP A 345 -1.38 -7.82 3.72
C TRP A 345 -2.43 -6.77 3.39
N PHE A 346 -3.54 -7.25 2.85
CA PHE A 346 -4.76 -6.49 2.67
C PHE A 346 -5.89 -7.26 3.33
N THR A 347 -6.45 -6.71 4.41
CA THR A 347 -7.62 -7.26 5.10
C THR A 347 -8.81 -6.33 4.90
N TYR A 348 -9.91 -6.86 4.39
CA TYR A 348 -11.13 -6.11 4.13
C TYR A 348 -12.36 -7.03 4.24
N PRO A 349 -13.55 -6.49 4.55
CA PRO A 349 -14.77 -7.29 4.59
C PRO A 349 -15.07 -7.92 3.22
N ASP A 350 -15.46 -9.19 3.20
CA ASP A 350 -15.86 -9.94 2.00
C ASP A 350 -17.16 -9.37 1.37
N SER A 351 -17.90 -8.55 2.12
CA SER A 351 -19.09 -7.82 1.65
C SER A 351 -18.78 -6.52 0.91
N VAL A 352 -17.55 -6.00 1.03
CA VAL A 352 -17.13 -4.83 0.26
C VAL A 352 -16.92 -5.29 -1.17
N ASP A 353 -17.54 -4.57 -2.12
CA ASP A 353 -17.27 -4.71 -3.54
C ASP A 353 -15.80 -4.32 -3.77
N SER A 354 -14.93 -5.32 -3.66
CA SER A 354 -13.47 -5.22 -3.64
C SER A 354 -12.88 -5.44 -5.03
N GLU A 355 -13.75 -5.52 -6.03
CA GLU A 355 -13.43 -5.63 -7.44
C GLU A 355 -13.12 -4.24 -8.01
N ILE A 356 -11.88 -4.03 -8.43
CA ILE A 356 -11.45 -2.75 -9.01
C ILE A 356 -11.86 -2.76 -10.48
N ALA A 357 -12.88 -1.98 -10.85
CA ALA A 357 -13.26 -1.85 -12.26
C ALA A 357 -12.14 -1.16 -13.04
N TYR A 358 -11.40 -1.93 -13.85
CA TYR A 358 -10.26 -1.39 -14.60
C TYR A 358 -10.68 -0.77 -15.93
N GLN A 359 -11.87 -1.08 -16.44
CA GLN A 359 -12.36 -0.54 -17.70
C GLN A 359 -12.54 0.97 -17.58
N GLY A 360 -12.11 1.68 -18.61
CA GLY A 360 -12.10 3.14 -18.55
C GLY A 360 -11.08 3.78 -19.47
N VAL A 361 -11.18 5.11 -19.53
CA VAL A 361 -10.10 5.96 -20.02
C VAL A 361 -9.13 6.23 -18.88
N TRP A 362 -7.85 5.95 -19.12
CA TRP A 362 -6.76 6.17 -18.18
C TRP A 362 -5.74 7.14 -18.77
N GLN A 363 -5.33 8.12 -17.97
CA GLN A 363 -4.20 8.96 -18.27
C GLN A 363 -2.92 8.33 -17.72
N GLN A 364 -1.95 8.11 -18.59
CA GLN A 364 -0.62 7.63 -18.23
C GLN A 364 0.39 8.79 -18.28
N THR A 365 1.09 9.02 -17.17
CA THR A 365 2.29 9.86 -17.13
C THR A 365 3.52 8.96 -16.97
N GLN A 366 4.32 8.83 -18.03
CA GLN A 366 5.54 8.04 -18.03
C GLN A 366 6.76 8.93 -17.78
N TYR A 367 7.54 8.57 -16.77
CA TYR A 367 8.81 9.19 -16.41
C TYR A 367 9.94 8.32 -16.96
N LEU A 368 10.68 8.88 -17.91
CA LEU A 368 11.87 8.29 -18.51
C LEU A 368 13.10 9.03 -18.00
N GLN A 369 14.29 8.44 -18.22
CA GLN A 369 15.54 9.01 -17.74
C GLN A 369 15.75 10.47 -18.14
N ASP A 370 15.28 10.96 -19.30
CA ASP A 370 15.47 12.35 -19.73
C ASP A 370 14.22 13.10 -20.16
N SER A 371 13.04 12.46 -20.09
CA SER A 371 11.80 13.06 -20.55
C SER A 371 10.60 12.53 -19.77
N MET A 372 9.51 13.29 -19.80
CA MET A 372 8.20 12.83 -19.37
C MET A 372 7.31 12.73 -20.60
N LYS A 373 6.54 11.66 -20.72
CA LYS A 373 5.57 11.46 -21.78
C LYS A 373 4.19 11.25 -21.18
N GLN A 374 3.22 12.04 -21.62
CA GLN A 374 1.81 11.80 -21.32
C GLN A 374 1.19 11.01 -22.47
N SER A 375 0.31 10.07 -22.14
CA SER A 375 -0.47 9.33 -23.12
C SER A 375 -1.81 8.92 -22.53
N CYS A 376 -2.79 8.68 -23.40
CA CYS A 376 -4.13 8.29 -23.00
C CYS A 376 -4.40 6.86 -23.46
N LEU A 377 -4.84 6.03 -22.54
CA LEU A 377 -5.20 4.65 -22.77
C LEU A 377 -6.70 4.45 -22.56
N LEU A 378 -7.27 3.53 -23.32
CA LEU A 378 -8.60 2.98 -23.13
C LEU A 378 -8.44 1.50 -22.82
N MET A 379 -8.81 1.11 -21.61
CA MET A 379 -8.77 -0.28 -21.15
C MET A 379 -10.14 -0.91 -21.37
N ARG A 380 -10.14 -2.05 -22.06
CA ARG A 380 -11.32 -2.89 -22.34
C ARG A 380 -10.95 -4.34 -22.07
N HIS A 381 -11.96 -5.21 -21.95
CA HIS A 381 -11.69 -6.64 -21.79
C HIS A 381 -10.80 -7.17 -22.94
N ASN A 382 -9.68 -7.79 -22.57
CA ASN A 382 -8.61 -8.28 -23.47
C ASN A 382 -7.95 -7.24 -24.39
N GLN A 383 -8.14 -5.92 -24.16
CA GLN A 383 -7.60 -4.92 -25.07
C GLN A 383 -7.18 -3.63 -24.36
N VAL A 384 -6.01 -3.11 -24.77
CA VAL A 384 -5.55 -1.77 -24.41
C VAL A 384 -5.35 -0.97 -25.68
N LEU A 385 -6.13 0.10 -25.83
CA LEU A 385 -6.08 1.02 -26.96
C LEU A 385 -5.42 2.33 -26.52
N ARG A 386 -4.69 2.98 -27.41
CA ARG A 386 -4.04 4.27 -27.18
C ARG A 386 -4.63 5.34 -28.08
N LEU A 387 -4.77 6.55 -27.55
CA LEU A 387 -5.05 7.75 -28.34
C LEU A 387 -3.83 8.05 -29.24
N PRO A 388 -3.97 8.12 -30.57
CA PRO A 388 -2.82 8.28 -31.47
C PRO A 388 -2.10 9.62 -31.39
N VAL A 389 -2.72 10.62 -30.75
CA VAL A 389 -2.19 11.98 -30.61
C VAL A 389 -1.89 12.28 -29.16
N ASP A 390 -0.82 13.02 -28.91
CA ASP A 390 -0.50 13.51 -27.57
C ASP A 390 -1.60 14.48 -27.10
N ALA A 391 -2.10 14.25 -25.89
CA ALA A 391 -3.11 15.08 -25.27
C ALA A 391 -2.74 15.31 -23.80
N VAL A 392 -2.85 16.56 -23.35
CA VAL A 392 -2.59 16.94 -21.95
C VAL A 392 -3.69 16.42 -21.02
N ALA A 393 -4.93 16.35 -21.54
CA ALA A 393 -6.08 15.77 -20.85
C ALA A 393 -6.71 14.73 -21.76
N CYS A 394 -7.04 13.56 -21.21
CA CYS A 394 -7.59 12.47 -22.00
C CYS A 394 -9.07 12.71 -22.35
N PRO A 395 -9.43 12.68 -23.65
CA PRO A 395 -10.83 12.80 -24.06
C PRO A 395 -11.62 11.58 -23.60
N THR A 396 -12.86 11.80 -23.16
CA THR A 396 -13.75 10.69 -22.72
C THR A 396 -14.40 9.95 -23.89
N ASP A 397 -14.36 10.51 -25.10
CA ASP A 397 -14.86 9.85 -26.32
C ASP A 397 -13.96 8.66 -26.70
N THR A 398 -14.42 7.46 -26.37
CA THR A 398 -13.70 6.19 -26.57
C THR A 398 -13.47 5.85 -28.04
N SER A 399 -14.21 6.46 -28.98
CA SER A 399 -14.05 6.21 -30.42
C SER A 399 -12.73 6.77 -30.99
N LEU A 400 -12.09 7.69 -30.26
CA LEU A 400 -10.80 8.29 -30.63
C LEU A 400 -9.60 7.37 -30.38
N TYR A 401 -9.78 6.32 -29.60
CA TYR A 401 -8.72 5.40 -29.18
C TYR A 401 -8.61 4.25 -30.18
N THR A 402 -7.75 4.42 -31.19
CA THR A 402 -7.71 3.49 -32.34
C THR A 402 -6.42 2.67 -32.43
N GLN A 403 -5.37 3.02 -31.67
CA GLN A 403 -4.09 2.31 -31.74
C GLN A 403 -4.07 1.15 -30.75
N ASP A 404 -4.08 -0.09 -31.23
CA ASP A 404 -3.95 -1.26 -30.36
C ASP A 404 -2.51 -1.39 -29.84
N VAL A 405 -2.37 -1.31 -28.52
CA VAL A 405 -1.09 -1.38 -27.79
C VAL A 405 -1.11 -2.52 -26.77
N THR A 406 -2.04 -3.46 -26.86
CA THR A 406 -2.26 -4.53 -25.88
C THR A 406 -0.96 -5.30 -25.57
N ASN A 407 -0.13 -5.56 -26.58
CA ASN A 407 1.15 -6.26 -26.42
C ASN A 407 2.21 -5.47 -25.63
N GLU A 408 2.09 -4.14 -25.52
CA GLU A 408 2.97 -3.29 -24.70
C GLU A 408 2.62 -3.35 -23.19
N TYR A 409 1.44 -3.89 -22.86
CA TYR A 409 0.85 -3.93 -21.52
C TYR A 409 0.41 -5.34 -21.12
N LEU A 410 1.10 -6.39 -21.59
CA LEU A 410 0.81 -7.78 -21.20
C LEU A 410 0.98 -8.05 -19.70
N ASP A 411 1.71 -7.17 -19.01
CA ASP A 411 1.83 -7.11 -17.56
C ASP A 411 0.60 -6.55 -16.84
N MET A 412 -0.32 -5.87 -17.53
CA MET A 412 -1.67 -5.57 -17.03
C MET A 412 -2.58 -6.80 -17.14
N TRP A 413 -2.11 -7.92 -16.58
CA TRP A 413 -2.69 -9.25 -16.78
C TRP A 413 -4.16 -9.38 -16.34
N TRP A 414 -4.63 -8.54 -15.42
CA TRP A 414 -6.03 -8.44 -15.00
C TRP A 414 -6.97 -7.98 -16.12
N VAL A 415 -6.46 -7.33 -17.18
CA VAL A 415 -7.25 -6.96 -18.37
C VAL A 415 -7.84 -8.19 -19.07
N ASN A 416 -7.26 -9.37 -18.83
CA ASN A 416 -7.72 -10.65 -19.36
C ASN A 416 -8.56 -11.46 -18.36
N ASN A 417 -8.94 -10.89 -17.22
CA ASN A 417 -9.86 -11.56 -16.30
C ASN A 417 -11.22 -11.78 -16.97
N ASP A 418 -11.88 -12.89 -16.63
CA ASP A 418 -13.21 -13.22 -17.17
C ASP A 418 -14.25 -12.14 -16.82
N GLN A 419 -14.14 -11.55 -15.63
CA GLN A 419 -14.90 -10.37 -15.22
C GLN A 419 -14.10 -9.08 -15.52
N PRO A 420 -14.76 -7.95 -15.83
CA PRO A 420 -14.12 -6.68 -16.13
C PRO A 420 -13.57 -5.94 -14.89
N SER A 421 -13.09 -6.71 -13.91
CA SER A 421 -12.57 -6.25 -12.64
C SER A 421 -11.20 -6.85 -12.36
N ALA A 422 -10.41 -6.15 -11.55
CA ALA A 422 -9.13 -6.62 -11.06
C ALA A 422 -9.20 -6.86 -9.56
N GLU A 423 -8.50 -7.90 -9.10
CA GLU A 423 -8.28 -8.07 -7.66
C GLU A 423 -7.11 -7.20 -7.20
N LEU A 424 -7.20 -6.71 -5.95
CA LEU A 424 -6.19 -5.86 -5.36
C LEU A 424 -4.77 -6.46 -5.39
N ALA A 425 -4.65 -7.79 -5.29
CA ALA A 425 -3.38 -8.51 -5.40
C ALA A 425 -2.74 -8.38 -6.78
N GLN A 426 -3.55 -8.42 -7.85
CA GLN A 426 -3.06 -8.38 -9.24
C GLN A 426 -2.39 -7.04 -9.56
N MET A 427 -2.90 -5.96 -8.95
CA MET A 427 -2.38 -4.60 -9.09
C MET A 427 -1.31 -4.23 -8.05
N ASN A 428 -0.91 -5.17 -7.19
CA ASN A 428 0.07 -4.95 -6.13
C ASN A 428 1.14 -6.04 -6.09
N VAL A 429 1.48 -6.65 -7.21
CA VAL A 429 2.51 -7.69 -7.27
C VAL A 429 3.55 -7.37 -8.32
N MET A 430 4.78 -7.85 -8.12
CA MET A 430 5.75 -7.91 -9.20
C MET A 430 5.35 -9.01 -10.16
N VAL A 431 5.30 -8.72 -11.44
CA VAL A 431 5.02 -9.68 -12.50
C VAL A 431 6.25 -9.89 -13.38
N ARG A 432 6.46 -11.15 -13.75
CA ARG A 432 7.39 -11.57 -14.79
C ARG A 432 6.57 -11.91 -16.03
N TRP A 433 6.89 -11.25 -17.14
CA TRP A 433 6.13 -11.34 -18.37
C TRP A 433 7.01 -11.30 -19.60
N SER A 434 6.46 -11.71 -20.74
CA SER A 434 7.21 -11.95 -21.97
C SER A 434 6.32 -11.69 -23.19
N PRO A 435 6.58 -10.65 -24.00
CA PRO A 435 5.87 -10.46 -25.27
C PRO A 435 6.29 -11.52 -26.31
N THR A 436 7.53 -12.01 -26.20
CA THR A 436 8.04 -13.15 -26.97
C THR A 436 8.72 -14.15 -26.02
N PRO A 437 8.82 -15.45 -26.35
CA PRO A 437 9.46 -16.43 -25.48
C PRO A 437 10.93 -16.14 -25.12
N ALA A 438 11.62 -15.29 -25.90
CA ALA A 438 13.02 -14.94 -25.70
C ALA A 438 13.22 -13.73 -24.78
N GLU A 439 12.19 -12.89 -24.59
CA GLU A 439 12.25 -11.67 -23.81
C GLU A 439 11.64 -11.88 -22.44
N ILE A 440 12.34 -11.51 -21.37
CA ILE A 440 11.84 -11.57 -20.00
C ILE A 440 11.85 -10.16 -19.45
N ASN A 441 10.66 -9.65 -19.15
CA ASN A 441 10.45 -8.36 -18.54
C ASN A 441 9.95 -8.53 -17.11
N TYR A 442 10.29 -7.59 -16.25
CA TYR A 442 9.75 -7.47 -14.91
C TYR A 442 9.04 -6.15 -14.74
N THR A 443 7.91 -6.20 -14.07
CA THR A 443 7.17 -5.00 -13.72
C THR A 443 6.59 -5.13 -12.34
N THR A 444 6.83 -4.14 -11.49
CA THR A 444 6.11 -4.05 -10.22
C THR A 444 4.91 -3.15 -10.38
N TRP A 445 3.74 -3.67 -10.04
CA TRP A 445 2.52 -2.88 -9.88
C TRP A 445 2.34 -2.47 -8.41
N GLU A 446 1.84 -1.27 -8.22
CA GLU A 446 1.43 -0.75 -6.91
C GLU A 446 0.16 0.09 -7.10
N TYR A 447 -0.92 -0.33 -6.46
CA TYR A 447 -2.18 0.36 -6.44
C TYR A 447 -2.56 0.66 -5.00
N LEU A 448 -2.83 1.93 -4.73
CA LEU A 448 -3.36 2.40 -3.46
C LEU A 448 -4.84 2.72 -3.65
N PRO A 449 -5.75 1.84 -3.18
CA PRO A 449 -7.19 2.12 -3.22
C PRO A 449 -7.50 3.45 -2.56
N ALA A 450 -8.35 4.23 -3.21
CA ALA A 450 -8.87 5.46 -2.64
C ALA A 450 -10.34 5.67 -3.03
N GLY A 451 -11.08 6.33 -2.16
CA GLY A 451 -12.52 6.48 -2.30
C GLY A 451 -13.30 5.18 -2.00
N LYS A 452 -14.63 5.29 -1.88
CA LYS A 452 -15.47 4.18 -1.39
C LYS A 452 -15.48 2.94 -2.29
N SER A 453 -15.38 3.13 -3.60
CA SER A 453 -15.34 2.05 -4.61
C SER A 453 -13.91 1.66 -4.99
N TRP A 454 -12.90 2.18 -4.28
CA TRP A 454 -11.48 1.96 -4.53
C TRP A 454 -10.93 2.55 -5.83
N GLU A 455 -11.78 2.96 -6.78
CA GLU A 455 -11.41 3.39 -8.13
C GLU A 455 -10.65 4.71 -8.25
N GLN A 456 -10.62 5.52 -7.18
CA GLN A 456 -9.97 6.84 -7.20
C GLN A 456 -8.48 6.75 -6.86
N GLY A 457 -7.96 5.53 -6.69
CA GLY A 457 -6.56 5.26 -6.42
C GLY A 457 -5.64 5.59 -7.60
N ILE A 458 -4.35 5.73 -7.32
CA ILE A 458 -3.31 5.83 -8.36
C ILE A 458 -2.66 4.46 -8.54
N LEU A 459 -2.51 4.06 -9.79
CA LEU A 459 -1.78 2.87 -10.19
C LEU A 459 -0.39 3.26 -10.67
N TYR A 460 0.64 2.65 -10.10
CA TYR A 460 2.03 2.81 -10.48
C TYR A 460 2.55 1.55 -11.17
N ARG A 461 3.28 1.74 -12.27
CA ARG A 461 4.00 0.70 -13.02
C ARG A 461 5.48 0.99 -12.98
N TYR A 462 6.24 0.12 -12.34
CA TYR A 462 7.70 0.19 -12.29
C TYR A 462 8.28 -0.86 -13.23
N GLN A 463 8.82 -0.45 -14.38
CA GLN A 463 9.48 -1.35 -15.32
C GLN A 463 10.95 -1.50 -14.94
N GLN A 464 11.40 -2.76 -14.81
CA GLN A 464 12.57 -3.08 -14.02
C GLN A 464 13.45 -4.15 -14.65
N ASP A 465 14.75 -4.00 -14.44
CA ASP A 465 15.75 -5.05 -14.64
C ASP A 465 16.08 -5.71 -13.30
N ILE A 466 16.16 -7.04 -13.30
CA ILE A 466 16.52 -7.81 -12.12
C ILE A 466 17.86 -8.51 -12.37
N SER A 467 18.81 -8.27 -11.46
CA SER A 467 20.13 -8.88 -11.46
C SER A 467 20.46 -9.46 -10.08
N ARG A 468 21.32 -10.47 -10.04
CA ARG A 468 21.69 -11.15 -8.79
C ARG A 468 22.94 -10.51 -8.17
N ASN A 469 22.85 -10.08 -6.92
CA ASN A 469 23.99 -9.62 -6.14
C ASN A 469 24.89 -10.79 -5.72
N ARG A 470 26.13 -10.49 -5.31
CA ARG A 470 27.09 -11.49 -4.82
C ARG A 470 26.63 -12.20 -3.55
N ASP A 471 25.81 -11.54 -2.74
CA ASP A 471 25.25 -12.09 -1.50
C ASP A 471 23.98 -12.93 -1.72
N GLY A 472 23.55 -13.10 -2.99
CA GLY A 472 22.38 -13.88 -3.36
C GLY A 472 21.06 -13.08 -3.36
N SER A 473 21.05 -11.83 -2.92
CA SER A 473 19.87 -10.96 -3.06
C SER A 473 19.66 -10.50 -4.50
N ASP A 474 18.45 -10.03 -4.82
CA ASP A 474 18.19 -9.39 -6.11
C ASP A 474 18.43 -7.89 -6.02
N ARG A 475 19.16 -7.35 -6.99
CA ARG A 475 19.21 -5.93 -7.31
C ARG A 475 18.15 -5.65 -8.36
N VAL A 476 17.27 -4.70 -8.08
CA VAL A 476 16.14 -4.34 -8.94
C VAL A 476 16.33 -2.89 -9.36
N GLU A 477 16.62 -2.69 -10.64
CA GLU A 477 16.88 -1.37 -11.21
C GLU A 477 15.66 -0.92 -12.03
N THR A 478 15.01 0.14 -11.60
CA THR A 478 13.87 0.73 -12.32
C THR A 478 14.37 1.67 -13.40
N TYR A 479 14.01 1.38 -14.66
CA TYR A 479 14.38 2.22 -15.81
C TYR A 479 13.21 3.07 -16.34
N SER A 480 11.97 2.74 -15.97
CA SER A 480 10.80 3.57 -16.27
C SER A 480 9.73 3.44 -15.18
N ILE A 481 9.14 4.57 -14.82
CA ILE A 481 7.99 4.65 -13.93
C ILE A 481 6.82 5.21 -14.73
N SER A 482 5.64 4.60 -14.62
CA SER A 482 4.41 5.18 -15.16
C SER A 482 3.36 5.30 -14.07
N GLU A 483 2.71 6.45 -14.02
CA GLU A 483 1.55 6.72 -13.19
C GLU A 483 0.29 6.64 -14.04
N PHE A 484 -0.75 5.99 -13.55
CA PHE A 484 -2.04 5.88 -14.21
C PHE A 484 -3.13 6.43 -13.31
N VAL A 485 -3.93 7.35 -13.86
CA VAL A 485 -5.08 7.95 -13.20
C VAL A 485 -6.31 7.69 -14.08
N LYS A 486 -7.38 7.15 -13.49
CA LYS A 486 -8.64 6.91 -14.19
C LYS A 486 -9.34 8.24 -14.44
N VAL A 487 -9.72 8.51 -15.68
CA VAL A 487 -10.35 9.76 -16.13
C VAL A 487 -11.86 9.58 -16.36
N SER A 488 -12.27 8.41 -16.84
CA SER A 488 -13.68 8.09 -17.12
C SER A 488 -13.93 6.60 -16.94
N GLU A 489 -15.10 6.29 -16.39
CA GLU A 489 -15.62 4.93 -16.20
C GLU A 489 -16.46 4.45 -17.40
N ASP A 490 -17.05 5.37 -18.17
CA ASP A 490 -17.91 5.04 -19.32
C ASP A 490 -17.11 4.44 -20.49
N VAL A 491 -17.25 3.13 -20.71
CA VAL A 491 -16.66 2.41 -21.86
C VAL A 491 -17.64 1.48 -22.55
#